data_AF-A0A3E2D9L9-F1
#
_entry.id   AF-A0A3E2D9L9-F1
#
_cell.length_a   1.000
_cell.length_b   1.000
_cell.length_c   1.000
_cell.angle_alpha   90.00
_cell.angle_beta   90.00
_cell.angle_gamma   90.00
#
_symmetry.space_group_name_H-M   'P 1'
#
loop_
_entity.id
_entity.type
_entity.pdbx_description
1 polymer ?
#
loop_
_entity_poly.entity_id
_entity_poly.type
_entity_poly.pdbx_seq_one_letter_code
_entity_poly.pdbx_strand_id
1 'polypeptide(L)' 'MPRSQYIREQKQRREEIRAYHDDQDHTWPETARHYGTTESNVKQLAYRARKERAREAEEAAKGPTLFDIDLDEVS' A
#
# COMPACT_ATOMS: atom_id res chain seq x y z
N MET A 1 -11.50 17.61 -0.39
CA MET A 1 -11.45 16.18 -0.02
C MET A 1 -10.84 16.05 1.37
N PRO A 2 -11.45 15.29 2.30
CA PRO A 2 -10.87 15.04 3.63
C PRO A 2 -9.49 14.38 3.51
N ARG A 3 -8.56 14.74 4.41
CA ARG A 3 -7.18 14.21 4.42
C ARG A 3 -7.14 12.68 4.46
N SER A 4 -8.05 12.05 5.20
CA SER A 4 -8.17 10.59 5.32
C SER A 4 -8.52 9.93 3.99
N GLN A 5 -9.44 10.51 3.21
CA GLN A 5 -9.79 9.99 1.90
C GLN A 5 -8.61 10.10 0.92
N TYR A 6 -7.93 11.26 0.90
CA TYR A 6 -6.73 11.45 0.09
C TYR A 6 -5.64 10.41 0.40
N ILE A 7 -5.37 10.14 1.68
CA ILE A 7 -4.39 9.12 2.09
C ILE A 7 -4.81 7.73 1.60
N ARG A 8 -6.10 7.38 1.71
CA ARG A 8 -6.63 6.09 1.24
C ARG A 8 -6.48 5.93 -0.27
N GLU A 9 -6.82 6.97 -1.03
CA GLU A 9 -6.63 6.96 -2.49
C GLU A 9 -5.16 6.83 -2.89
N GLN A 10 -4.25 7.53 -2.20
CA GLN A 10 -2.82 7.39 -2.48
C GLN A 10 -2.30 5.99 -2.13
N LYS A 11 -2.83 5.34 -1.09
CA LYS A 11 -2.51 3.94 -0.79
C LYS A 11 -3.04 3.02 -1.88
N GLN A 12 -4.30 3.19 -2.29
CA GLN A 12 -4.93 2.40 -3.34
C GLN A 12 -4.18 2.52 -4.67
N ARG A 13 -3.85 3.74 -5.10
CA ARG A 13 -3.06 4.00 -6.31
C ARG A 13 -1.70 3.29 -6.30
N ARG A 14 -1.04 3.23 -5.14
CA ARG A 14 0.25 2.52 -5.00
C ARG A 14 0.07 1.01 -5.17
N GLU A 15 -0.98 0.46 -4.57
CA GLU A 15 -1.30 -0.96 -4.68
C GLU A 15 -1.67 -1.34 -6.11
N GLU A 16 -2.45 -0.50 -6.81
CA GLU A 16 -2.79 -0.68 -8.23
C GLU A 16 -1.54 -0.72 -9.11
N ILE A 17 -0.61 0.23 -8.93
CA ILE A 17 0.66 0.27 -9.69
C ILE A 17 1.47 -1.01 -9.46
N ARG A 18 1.53 -1.49 -8.20
CA ARG A 18 2.21 -2.73 -7.88
C ARG A 18 1.49 -3.94 -8.48
N ALA A 19 0.17 -4.03 -8.40
CA ALA A 19 -0.58 -5.15 -8.98
C ALA A 19 -0.47 -5.18 -10.51
N TYR A 20 -0.52 -4.02 -11.17
CA TYR A 20 -0.36 -3.92 -12.62
C TYR A 20 1.01 -4.41 -13.09
N HIS A 21 2.08 -4.14 -12.33
CA HIS A 21 3.42 -4.64 -12.63
C HIS A 21 3.63 -6.10 -12.19
N ASP A 22 3.40 -6.40 -10.91
CA ASP A 22 3.78 -7.67 -10.27
C ASP A 22 2.77 -8.80 -10.51
N ASP A 23 1.47 -8.50 -10.62
CA ASP A 23 0.42 -9.54 -10.72
C ASP A 23 0.00 -9.76 -12.19
N GLN A 24 0.18 -8.76 -13.05
CA GLN A 24 -0.13 -8.83 -14.47
C GLN A 24 1.14 -8.92 -15.35
N ASP A 25 2.32 -9.05 -14.73
CA ASP A 25 3.62 -9.20 -15.41
C ASP A 25 3.97 -8.12 -16.45
N HIS A 26 3.48 -6.88 -16.28
CA HIS A 26 3.84 -5.78 -17.18
C HIS A 26 5.25 -5.24 -16.89
N THR A 27 5.92 -4.74 -17.91
CA THR A 27 7.23 -4.10 -17.74
C THR A 27 7.10 -2.68 -17.15
N TRP A 28 8.14 -2.20 -16.45
CA TRP A 28 8.16 -0.84 -15.90
C TRP A 28 7.85 0.29 -16.92
N PRO A 29 8.35 0.25 -18.18
CA PRO A 29 7.99 1.24 -19.19
C PRO A 29 6.51 1.19 -19.59
N GLU A 30 5.87 0.02 -19.55
CA GLU A 30 4.42 -0.12 -19.82
C GLU A 30 3.60 0.42 -18.66
N THR A 31 3.97 0.08 -17.42
CA THR A 31 3.35 0.64 -16.21
C THR A 31 3.47 2.17 -16.20
N ALA A 32 4.66 2.72 -16.51
CA ALA A 32 4.89 4.16 -16.57
C ALA A 32 3.97 4.85 -17.59
N ARG A 33 3.83 4.25 -18.79
CA ARG A 33 2.92 4.74 -19.84
C ARG A 33 1.45 4.66 -19.42
N HIS A 34 1.04 3.55 -18.82
CA HIS A 34 -0.33 3.34 -18.35
C HIS A 34 -0.77 4.42 -17.34
N TYR A 35 0.11 4.77 -16.40
CA TYR A 35 -0.17 5.77 -15.36
C TYR A 35 0.27 7.19 -15.68
N GLY A 36 0.76 7.45 -16.90
CA GLY A 36 1.19 8.77 -17.36
C GLY A 36 2.33 9.37 -16.54
N THR A 37 3.30 8.56 -16.10
CA THR A 37 4.40 9.01 -15.25
C THR A 37 5.74 8.37 -15.66
N THR A 38 6.80 8.59 -14.89
CA THR A 38 8.14 8.04 -15.19
C THR A 38 8.34 6.66 -14.57
N GLU A 39 9.22 5.84 -15.17
CA GLU A 39 9.60 4.53 -14.65
C GLU A 39 10.11 4.59 -13.19
N SER A 40 10.92 5.60 -12.87
CA SER A 40 11.44 5.78 -11.51
C SER A 40 10.31 6.02 -10.50
N ASN A 41 9.26 6.75 -10.89
CA ASN A 41 8.13 7.02 -10.01
C ASN A 41 7.29 5.75 -9.77
N VAL A 42 6.95 4.99 -10.82
CA VAL A 42 6.20 3.73 -10.65
C VAL A 42 7.00 2.70 -9.83
N LYS A 43 8.33 2.61 -9.99
CA LYS A 43 9.19 1.76 -9.17
C LYS A 43 9.14 2.14 -7.69
N GLN A 44 9.22 3.43 -7.38
CA GLN A 44 9.13 3.91 -5.99
C GLN A 44 7.74 3.65 -5.38
N LEU A 45 6.67 3.88 -6.14
CA LEU A 45 5.29 3.66 -5.70
C LEU A 45 5.04 2.17 -5.46
N ALA A 46 5.47 1.30 -6.37
CA ALA A 46 5.36 -0.14 -6.20
C ALA A 46 6.19 -0.66 -5.02
N TYR A 47 7.41 -0.14 -4.81
CA TYR A 47 8.21 -0.47 -3.63
C TYR A 47 7.51 -0.08 -2.33
N ARG A 48 6.90 1.12 -2.27
CA ARG A 48 6.12 1.56 -1.10
C ARG A 48 4.90 0.66 -0.86
N ALA A 49 4.20 0.24 -1.91
CA ALA A 49 3.08 -0.70 -1.80
C ALA A 49 3.53 -2.03 -1.19
N ARG A 50 4.65 -2.61 -1.69
CA ARG A 50 5.22 -3.85 -1.13
C ARG A 50 5.58 -3.70 0.35
N LYS A 51 6.18 -2.56 0.74
CA LYS A 51 6.53 -2.30 2.14
C LYS A 51 5.29 -2.11 3.03
N GLU A 52 4.25 -1.44 2.52
CA GLU A 52 2.97 -1.29 3.24
C GLU A 52 2.29 -2.64 3.46
N ARG A 53 2.27 -3.51 2.45
CA ARG A 53 1.75 -4.88 2.60
C ARG A 53 2.57 -5.71 3.58
N ALA A 54 3.90 -5.62 3.52
CA ALA A 54 4.76 -6.31 4.48
C ALA A 54 4.53 -5.81 5.91
N ARG A 55 4.35 -4.50 6.11
CA ARG A 55 4.02 -3.92 7.42
C ARG A 55 2.63 -4.36 7.89
N GLU A 56 1.63 -4.39 7.01
CA GLU A 56 0.28 -4.88 7.36
C GLU A 56 0.28 -6.37 7.68
N ALA A 57 1.07 -7.17 6.97
CA ALA A 57 1.26 -8.57 7.29
C ALA A 57 2.00 -8.76 8.63
N GLU A 58 3.00 -7.92 8.94
CA GLU A 58 3.69 -7.94 10.23
C GLU A 58 2.78 -7.47 11.37
N GLU A 59 1.97 -6.44 11.16
CA GLU A 59 1.00 -5.92 12.14
C GLU A 59 -0.11 -6.96 12.40
N ALA A 60 -0.61 -7.61 11.34
CA ALA A 60 -1.54 -8.74 11.47
C ALA A 60 -0.89 -9.96 12.14
N ALA A 61 0.40 -10.23 11.88
CA ALA A 61 1.13 -11.35 12.48
C ALA A 61 1.57 -11.09 13.93
N LYS A 62 1.75 -9.82 14.32
CA LYS A 62 2.08 -9.44 15.71
C LYS A 62 0.91 -9.63 16.67
N GLY A 63 -0.30 -9.87 16.17
CA GLY A 63 -1.50 -9.94 17.01
C GLY A 63 -1.81 -8.60 17.68
N PRO A 64 -2.98 -8.47 18.34
CA PRO A 64 -3.31 -7.25 19.08
C PRO A 64 -2.20 -6.92 20.07
N THR A 65 -1.77 -5.67 20.08
CA THR A 65 -0.79 -5.23 21.08
C THR A 65 -1.46 -5.15 22.44
N LEU A 66 -0.69 -5.26 23.53
CA LEU A 66 -1.22 -5.23 24.90
C LEU A 66 -2.14 -4.01 25.18
N PHE A 67 -1.93 -2.89 24.47
CA PHE A 67 -2.76 -1.68 24.57
C PHE A 67 -4.15 -1.79 23.90
N ASP A 68 -4.37 -2.77 23.02
CA ASP A 68 -5.64 -3.03 22.34
C ASP A 68 -6.57 -3.95 23.16
N ILE A 69 -6.02 -4.69 24.13
CA ILE A 69 -6.76 -5.64 24.97
C ILE A 69 -7.37 -4.94 26.20
N ASP A 70 -6.72 -3.91 26.73
CA ASP A 70 -7.14 -3.19 27.94
C ASP A 70 -8.35 -2.22 27.74
N LEU A 71 -8.83 -2.01 26.51
CA LEU A 71 -9.99 -1.13 26.26
C LEU A 71 -11.34 -1.85 26.39
N ASP A 72 -11.37 -3.19 26.31
CA ASP A 72 -12.60 -4.00 26.41
C ASP A 72 -12.95 -4.40 27.86
N GLU A 73 -12.08 -4.15 28.85
CA GLU A 73 -12.30 -4.54 30.26
C GLU A 73 -12.84 -3.41 31.16
N VAL A 74 -13.18 -2.25 30.59
CA VAL A 74 -13.65 -1.06 31.36
C VAL A 74 -15.01 -0.52 30.88
N SER A 75 -15.91 -1.39 30.40
CA SER A 75 -17.31 -1.02 30.11
C SER A 75 -18.29 -1.94 30.82
#